data_AF-A0A7J4LZS0-F1
#
_entry.id   AF-A0A7J4LZS0-F1
#
_cell.length_a   1.000
_cell.length_b   1.000
_cell.length_c   1.000
_cell.angle_alpha   90.00
_cell.angle_beta   90.00
_cell.angle_gamma   90.00
#
_symmetry.space_group_name_H-M   'P 1'
#
loop_
_entity.id
_entity.type
_entity.pdbx_description
1 polymer ?
#
loop_
_entity_poly.entity_id
_entity_poly.type
_entity_poly.pdbx_seq_one_letter_code
_entity_poly.pdbx_strand_id
1 'polypeptide(L)'
;MYYQHSVKDTFKMLPEYFDRDINKVATEILKRKYEGSIDKNLGVIVAIYNIRNISDGTIFAGDPSTHHDVEFDMLTYMPFVEEVVAGEVTELAEFGAFVRIGPIDGLVHVSQVTNDFLTFDRRIPAF
;
A
#
# COMPACT_ATOMS: atom_id res chain seq x y z
N MET A 1 3.43 -11.54 -1.82
CA MET A 1 4.16 -11.06 -3.01
C MET A 1 3.80 -9.62 -3.41
N TYR A 2 4.67 -8.97 -4.19
CA TYR A 2 4.39 -7.67 -4.83
C TYR A 2 3.77 -7.85 -6.22
N TYR A 3 2.80 -7.00 -6.56
CA TYR A 3 2.13 -7.00 -7.86
C TYR A 3 2.02 -5.59 -8.43
N GLN A 4 2.05 -5.50 -9.75
CA GLN A 4 1.77 -4.26 -10.46
C GLN A 4 0.40 -4.35 -11.11
N HIS A 5 -0.44 -3.33 -10.87
CA HIS A 5 -1.75 -3.22 -11.47
C HIS A 5 -1.87 -1.91 -12.25
N SER A 6 -2.53 -1.97 -13.40
CA SER A 6 -2.97 -0.78 -14.14
C SER A 6 -4.44 -0.54 -13.85
N VAL A 7 -4.77 0.63 -13.33
CA VAL A 7 -6.12 0.96 -12.85
C VAL A 7 -6.63 2.20 -13.57
N LYS A 8 -7.94 2.19 -13.86
CA LYS A 8 -8.68 3.35 -14.37
C LYS A 8 -9.56 3.88 -13.26
N ASP A 9 -9.53 5.18 -13.03
CA ASP A 9 -10.34 5.86 -12.02
C ASP A 9 -10.66 7.27 -12.48
N THR A 10 -11.54 7.97 -11.76
CA THR A 10 -11.82 9.39 -11.98
C THR A 10 -11.36 10.18 -10.76
N PHE A 11 -10.55 11.22 -10.97
CA PHE A 11 -10.19 12.16 -9.91
C PHE A 11 -10.81 13.54 -10.13
N LYS A 12 -11.09 14.22 -9.01
CA LYS A 12 -11.65 15.56 -8.96
C LYS A 12 -10.55 16.57 -8.67
N MET A 13 -10.36 17.55 -9.53
CA MET A 13 -9.43 18.65 -9.37
C MET A 13 -10.18 19.92 -8.95
N LEU A 14 -9.86 20.42 -7.76
CA LEU A 14 -10.40 21.69 -7.24
C LEU A 14 -9.81 22.89 -8.01
N PRO A 15 -10.54 24.01 -8.13
CA PRO A 15 -10.05 25.22 -8.81
C PRO A 15 -8.71 25.76 -8.32
N GLU A 16 -8.39 25.56 -7.04
CA GLU A 16 -7.12 25.96 -6.42
C GLU A 16 -5.90 25.31 -7.11
N TYR A 17 -6.09 24.17 -7.78
CA TYR A 17 -5.01 23.44 -8.43
C TYR A 17 -4.86 23.73 -9.93
N PHE A 18 -5.68 24.61 -10.51
CA PHE A 18 -5.70 24.84 -11.98
C PHE A 18 -4.40 25.45 -12.52
N ASP A 19 -3.67 26.21 -11.70
CA ASP A 19 -2.37 26.79 -12.09
C ASP A 19 -1.21 25.79 -11.98
N ARG A 20 -1.46 24.56 -11.50
CA ARG A 20 -0.44 23.52 -11.32
C ARG A 20 -0.47 22.52 -12.46
N ASP A 21 0.65 21.83 -12.64
CA ASP A 21 0.74 20.72 -13.60
C ASP A 21 -0.24 19.60 -13.22
N ILE A 22 -1.10 19.22 -14.17
CA ILE A 22 -2.16 18.24 -13.96
C ILE A 22 -1.63 16.87 -13.56
N ASN A 23 -0.49 16.43 -14.11
CA ASN A 23 0.10 15.13 -13.77
C ASN A 23 0.58 15.14 -12.31
N LYS A 24 1.21 16.23 -11.87
CA LYS A 24 1.62 16.37 -10.46
C LYS A 24 0.43 16.37 -9.52
N VAL A 25 -0.63 17.11 -9.85
CA VAL A 25 -1.84 17.18 -9.01
C VAL A 25 -2.56 15.84 -8.97
N ALA A 26 -2.75 15.19 -10.12
CA ALA A 26 -3.35 13.87 -10.22
C ALA A 26 -2.56 12.86 -9.38
N THR A 27 -1.23 12.87 -9.48
CA THR A 27 -0.37 12.01 -8.67
C THR A 27 -0.59 12.27 -7.18
N GLU A 28 -0.58 13.54 -6.75
CA GLU A 28 -0.77 13.91 -5.34
C GLU A 28 -2.13 13.46 -4.80
N ILE A 29 -3.20 13.67 -5.56
CA ILE A 29 -4.57 13.28 -5.18
C ILE A 29 -4.70 11.77 -5.11
N LEU A 30 -4.25 11.05 -6.14
CA LEU A 30 -4.33 9.59 -6.19
C LEU A 30 -3.52 8.96 -5.05
N LYS A 31 -2.31 9.46 -4.79
CA LYS A 31 -1.48 8.98 -3.68
C LYS A 31 -2.19 9.10 -2.34
N ARG A 32 -2.74 10.28 -2.04
CA ARG A 32 -3.53 10.50 -0.82
C ARG A 32 -4.78 9.61 -0.74
N LYS A 33 -5.38 9.27 -1.88
CA LYS A 33 -6.60 8.46 -1.94
C LYS A 33 -6.32 6.97 -1.69
N TYR A 34 -5.22 6.42 -2.22
CA TYR A 34 -5.01 4.97 -2.24
C TYR A 34 -3.77 4.48 -1.49
N GLU A 35 -2.67 5.23 -1.39
CA GLU A 35 -1.46 4.72 -0.73
C GLU A 35 -1.74 4.41 0.75
N GLY A 36 -1.33 3.22 1.19
CA GLY A 36 -1.58 2.71 2.54
C GLY A 36 -2.96 2.11 2.76
N SER A 37 -3.87 2.16 1.77
CA SER A 37 -5.16 1.48 1.87
C SER A 37 -5.05 -0.03 1.60
N ILE A 38 -6.02 -0.78 2.12
CA ILE A 38 -6.11 -2.23 1.97
C ILE A 38 -7.37 -2.56 1.19
N ASP A 39 -7.20 -3.28 0.08
CA ASP A 39 -8.28 -3.83 -0.71
C ASP A 39 -8.26 -5.36 -0.64
N LYS A 40 -9.45 -5.99 -0.66
CA LYS A 40 -9.57 -7.45 -0.53
C LYS A 40 -8.98 -8.22 -1.73
N ASN A 41 -9.00 -7.61 -2.91
CA ASN A 41 -8.56 -8.25 -4.16
C ASN A 41 -7.15 -7.82 -4.56
N LEU A 42 -6.75 -6.59 -4.19
CA LEU A 42 -5.44 -6.04 -4.55
C LEU A 42 -4.41 -6.13 -3.40
N GLY A 43 -4.85 -6.37 -2.16
CA GLY A 43 -3.99 -6.35 -0.98
C GLY A 43 -3.69 -4.93 -0.52
N VAL A 44 -2.49 -4.74 0.03
CA VAL A 44 -2.02 -3.44 0.53
C VAL A 44 -1.51 -2.61 -0.65
N ILE A 45 -2.06 -1.42 -0.86
CA ILE A 45 -1.56 -0.50 -1.89
C ILE A 45 -0.34 0.24 -1.35
N VAL A 46 0.82 -0.06 -1.91
CA VAL A 46 2.12 0.44 -1.43
C VAL A 46 2.46 1.77 -2.07
N ALA A 47 2.29 1.89 -3.38
CA ALA A 47 2.67 3.09 -4.11
C ALA A 47 1.83 3.26 -5.37
N ILE A 48 1.56 4.51 -5.72
CA ILE A 48 1.04 4.89 -7.03
C ILE A 48 2.13 5.58 -7.83
N TYR A 49 2.31 5.14 -9.07
CA TYR A 49 3.31 5.68 -9.96
C TYR A 49 2.86 5.60 -11.42
N ASN A 50 3.56 6.31 -12.28
CA ASN A 50 3.33 6.28 -13.73
C ASN A 50 1.87 6.56 -14.14
N ILE A 51 1.53 7.84 -14.24
CA ILE A 51 0.30 8.26 -14.91
C ILE A 51 0.47 8.01 -16.41
N ARG A 52 -0.40 7.17 -16.98
CA ARG A 52 -0.36 6.80 -18.40
C ARG A 52 -1.19 7.75 -19.25
N ASN A 53 -2.37 8.11 -18.78
CA ASN A 53 -3.29 8.96 -19.51
C ASN A 53 -4.17 9.75 -18.55
N ILE A 54 -4.51 10.98 -18.92
CA ILE A 54 -5.49 11.83 -18.26
C ILE A 54 -6.42 12.38 -19.34
N SER A 55 -7.73 12.21 -19.17
CA SER A 55 -8.72 12.78 -20.09
C SER A 55 -8.84 14.28 -19.95
N ASP A 56 -9.49 14.90 -20.95
CA ASP A 56 -10.02 16.25 -20.80
C ASP A 56 -10.96 16.34 -19.58
N GLY A 57 -10.98 17.51 -18.95
CA GLY A 57 -11.76 17.74 -17.74
C GLY A 57 -13.22 18.04 -18.04
N THR A 58 -14.12 17.36 -17.33
CA THR A 58 -15.56 17.64 -17.37
C THR A 58 -15.97 18.44 -16.14
N ILE A 59 -16.76 19.51 -16.35
CA ILE A 59 -17.34 20.32 -15.28
C ILE A 59 -18.83 20.01 -15.20
N PHE A 60 -19.30 19.70 -13.99
CA PHE A 60 -20.72 19.49 -13.73
C PHE A 60 -21.38 20.78 -13.26
N ALA A 61 -22.63 21.00 -13.67
CA ALA A 61 -23.38 22.18 -13.23
C ALA A 61 -23.49 22.22 -11.70
N GLY A 62 -23.00 23.29 -11.09
CA GLY A 62 -22.99 23.48 -9.63
C GLY A 62 -21.73 22.98 -8.91
N ASP A 63 -20.79 22.35 -9.60
CA ASP A 63 -19.46 22.03 -9.06
C ASP A 63 -18.39 22.77 -9.88
N PRO A 64 -17.64 23.72 -9.28
CA PRO A 64 -16.59 24.45 -10.01
C PRO A 64 -15.36 23.59 -10.32
N SER A 65 -15.33 22.34 -9.89
CA SER A 65 -14.19 21.43 -10.06
C SER A 65 -14.22 20.70 -11.40
N THR A 66 -13.04 20.39 -11.93
CA THR A 66 -12.91 19.53 -13.13
C THR A 66 -12.76 18.07 -12.72
N HIS A 67 -13.42 17.18 -13.46
CA HIS A 67 -13.36 15.74 -13.26
C HIS A 67 -12.63 15.12 -14.44
N HIS A 68 -11.62 14.31 -14.16
CA HIS A 68 -10.75 13.72 -15.16
C HIS A 68 -10.67 12.22 -14.96
N ASP A 69 -10.85 11.47 -16.04
CA ASP A 69 -10.53 10.05 -16.06
C ASP A 69 -9.02 9.88 -16.17
N VAL A 70 -8.47 8.98 -15.36
CA VAL A 70 -7.04 8.75 -15.25
C VAL A 70 -6.73 7.26 -15.31
N GLU A 71 -5.71 6.92 -16.09
CA GLU A 71 -5.12 5.59 -16.11
C GLU A 71 -3.73 5.66 -15.48
N PHE A 72 -3.48 4.85 -14.46
CA PHE A 72 -2.23 4.86 -13.71
C PHE A 72 -1.82 3.47 -13.26
N ASP A 73 -0.54 3.33 -12.90
CA ASP A 73 -0.02 2.09 -12.33
C ASP A 73 0.08 2.18 -10.80
N MET A 74 -0.14 1.05 -10.13
CA MET A 74 0.04 0.92 -8.69
C MET A 74 0.85 -0.34 -8.36
N LEU A 75 1.67 -0.22 -7.32
CA LEU A 75 2.36 -1.32 -6.68
C LEU A 75 1.54 -1.77 -5.47
N THR A 76 1.20 -3.03 -5.43
CA THR A 76 0.46 -3.64 -4.32
C THR A 76 1.25 -4.78 -3.71
N TYR A 77 0.92 -5.11 -2.48
CA TYR A 77 1.46 -6.24 -1.75
C TYR A 77 0.32 -7.10 -1.24
N MET A 78 0.26 -8.33 -1.75
CA MET A 78 -0.75 -9.32 -1.37
C MET A 78 -0.05 -10.64 -1.06
N PRO A 79 0.04 -11.05 0.22
CA PRO A 79 0.52 -12.38 0.57
C PRO A 79 -0.56 -13.42 0.27
N PHE A 80 -0.15 -14.63 -0.11
CA PHE A 80 -1.06 -15.77 -0.26
C PHE A 80 -0.74 -16.89 0.73
N VAL A 81 -1.70 -17.79 0.93
CA VAL A 81 -1.56 -18.91 1.87
C VAL A 81 -0.48 -19.88 1.38
N GLU A 82 0.38 -20.35 2.29
CA GLU A 82 1.55 -21.22 1.99
C GLU A 82 2.66 -20.55 1.15
N GLU A 83 2.68 -19.22 1.07
CA GLU A 83 3.79 -18.49 0.45
C GLU A 83 5.06 -18.57 1.30
N VAL A 84 6.20 -18.90 0.66
CA VAL A 84 7.52 -18.81 1.29
C VAL A 84 8.00 -17.36 1.17
N VAL A 85 8.19 -16.70 2.32
CA VAL A 85 8.61 -15.31 2.41
C VAL A 85 9.92 -15.18 3.18
N ALA A 86 10.77 -14.24 2.76
CA ALA A 86 11.90 -13.78 3.55
C ALA A 86 11.50 -12.48 4.27
N GLY A 87 11.95 -12.32 5.51
CA GLY A 87 11.66 -11.14 6.30
C GLY A 87 12.65 -10.93 7.42
N GLU A 88 12.65 -9.73 7.97
CA GLU A 88 13.49 -9.33 9.10
C GLU A 88 12.66 -9.39 10.38
N VAL A 89 13.20 -10.00 11.44
CA VAL A 89 12.55 -9.98 12.75
C VAL A 89 12.59 -8.54 13.26
N THR A 90 11.43 -7.95 13.56
CA THR A 90 11.34 -6.56 14.05
C THR A 90 11.11 -6.47 15.54
N GLU A 91 10.39 -7.44 16.11
CA GLU A 91 10.04 -7.47 17.52
C GLU A 91 9.93 -8.92 18.01
N LEU A 92 10.38 -9.17 19.24
CA LEU A 92 10.18 -10.43 19.93
C LEU A 92 9.22 -10.21 21.11
N ALA A 93 8.23 -11.09 21.22
CA ALA A 93 7.27 -11.14 22.30
C ALA A 93 7.27 -12.53 22.95
N GLU A 94 6.68 -12.65 24.14
CA GLU A 94 6.59 -13.94 24.85
C GLU A 94 5.84 -15.03 24.07
N PHE A 95 4.92 -14.62 23.20
CA PHE A 95 4.10 -15.52 22.41
C PHE A 95 4.63 -15.74 20.98
N GLY A 96 5.70 -15.05 20.57
CA GLY A 96 6.20 -15.19 19.20
C GLY A 96 7.14 -14.09 18.74
N ALA A 97 7.42 -14.09 17.45
CA ALA A 97 8.26 -13.10 16.77
C ALA A 97 7.44 -12.39 15.69
N PHE A 98 7.55 -11.06 15.64
CA PHE A 98 7.06 -10.27 14.52
C PHE A 98 8.15 -10.20 13.46
N VAL A 99 7.79 -10.55 12.23
CA VAL A 99 8.68 -10.59 11.08
C VAL A 99 8.12 -9.67 10.01
N ARG A 100 8.88 -8.65 9.63
CA ARG A 100 8.55 -7.76 8.54
C ARG A 100 8.77 -8.45 7.21
N ILE A 101 7.69 -8.63 6.45
CA ILE A 101 7.69 -9.35 5.16
C ILE A 101 7.39 -8.43 3.97
N GLY A 102 7.45 -7.11 4.19
CA GLY A 102 7.16 -6.08 3.20
C GLY A 102 6.53 -4.85 3.88
N PRO A 103 5.36 -4.37 3.42
CA PRO A 103 4.63 -3.28 4.06
C PRO A 103 3.81 -3.71 5.28
N ILE A 104 3.82 -5.01 5.61
CA ILE A 104 3.13 -5.59 6.77
C ILE A 104 4.09 -6.45 7.59
N ASP A 105 3.72 -6.65 8.85
CA ASP A 105 4.41 -7.55 9.77
C ASP A 105 3.58 -8.84 9.95
N GLY A 106 4.24 -9.99 9.85
CA GLY A 106 3.67 -11.30 10.13
C GLY A 106 4.05 -11.78 11.53
N LEU A 107 3.11 -12.43 12.23
CA LEU A 107 3.39 -13.04 13.52
C LEU A 107 3.72 -14.52 13.35
N VAL A 108 4.91 -14.90 13.81
CA VAL A 108 5.28 -16.32 13.99
C VAL A 108 5.08 -16.67 15.44
N HIS A 109 4.07 -17.50 15.73
CA HIS A 109 3.84 -17.98 17.09
C HIS A 109 5.01 -18.86 17.56
N VAL A 110 5.40 -18.76 18.84
CA VAL A 110 6.58 -19.45 19.40
C VAL A 110 6.60 -20.96 19.15
N SER A 111 5.42 -21.59 19.14
CA SER A 111 5.27 -23.03 18.88
C SER A 111 5.54 -23.45 17.43
N GLN A 112 5.64 -22.50 16.51
CA GLN A 112 5.85 -22.72 15.08
C GLN A 112 7.28 -22.35 14.64
N VAL A 113 8.12 -21.85 15.55
CA VAL A 113 9.47 -21.38 15.24
C VAL A 113 10.43 -22.54 15.02
N THR A 114 10.41 -23.56 15.89
CA THR A 114 11.28 -24.74 15.79
C THR A 114 10.67 -25.94 16.50
N ASN A 115 11.16 -27.14 16.18
CA ASN A 115 10.78 -28.39 16.82
C ASN A 115 11.57 -28.65 18.13
N ASP A 116 11.75 -27.60 18.93
CA ASP A 116 12.50 -27.64 20.19
C ASP A 116 11.88 -26.66 21.21
N PHE A 117 12.25 -26.80 22.48
CA PHE A 117 11.76 -25.95 23.57
C PHE A 117 12.46 -24.59 23.55
N LEU A 118 11.72 -23.56 23.14
CA LEU A 118 12.16 -22.17 23.21
C LEU A 118 11.73 -21.54 24.54
N THR A 119 12.66 -20.84 25.21
CA THR A 119 12.38 -19.99 26.36
C THR A 119 12.63 -18.54 25.97
N PHE A 120 11.68 -17.65 26.27
CA PHE A 120 11.84 -16.22 26.04
C PHE A 120 12.69 -15.60 27.16
N ASP A 121 13.83 -15.01 26.80
CA ASP A 121 14.66 -14.26 27.74
C ASP A 121 14.33 -12.76 27.69
N ARG A 122 13.61 -12.27 28.71
CA ARG A 122 13.21 -10.87 28.85
C ARG A 122 14.38 -9.89 29.04
N ARG A 123 15.59 -10.38 29.34
CA ARG A 123 16.75 -9.52 29.66
C ARG A 123 17.49 -9.03 28.42
N ILE A 124 17.28 -9.69 27.28
CA ILE A 124 17.92 -9.34 26.02
C ILE A 124 16.90 -8.53 25.22
N PRO A 125 17.07 -7.21 25.07
CA PRO A 125 16.21 -6.45 24.16
C PRO A 125 16.38 -7.01 22.75
N ALA A 126 15.27 -7.13 22.02
CA ALA A 126 15.32 -7.36 20.59
C ALA A 126 15.87 -6.08 19.95
N PHE A 127 17.15 -6.15 19.55
CA PHE A 127 17.97 -5.10 18.92
C PHE A 127 18.44 -3.97 19.84
#